data_AF-Q1QQL8-F1
#
_entry.id   AF-Q1QQL8-F1
#
_cell.length_a   1.000
_cell.length_b   1.000
_cell.length_c   1.000
_cell.angle_alpha   90.00
_cell.angle_beta   90.00
_cell.angle_gamma   90.00
#
_symmetry.space_group_name_H-M   'P 1'
#
loop_
_entity.id
_entity.type
_entity.pdbx_description
1 polymer ?
#
loop_
_entity_poly.entity_id
_entity_poly.type
_entity_poly.pdbx_seq_one_letter_code
_entity_poly.pdbx_strand_id
1 'polypeptide(L)'
;MVTRAPRGDKGKTAATKTDALRIKLRGRDNAPLSIAEWRDALFEAARQLAQYEPDYRIKTADIYLRIVDENGTQVRINAKNEITIYPYKAAADEHGV
;
A
#
# COMPACT_ATOMS: atom_id res chain seq x y z
N MET A 1 24.76 -37.32 24.79
CA MET A 1 25.17 -35.90 24.94
C MET A 1 25.99 -35.54 23.71
N VAL A 2 25.71 -34.58 22.83
CA VAL A 2 24.68 -33.55 22.66
C VAL A 2 24.50 -33.40 21.14
N THR A 3 23.29 -33.57 20.62
CA THR A 3 22.94 -33.25 19.22
C THR A 3 22.84 -31.74 19.09
N ARG A 4 23.73 -31.10 18.31
CA ARG A 4 23.62 -29.67 17.99
C ARG A 4 22.65 -29.50 16.82
N ALA A 5 21.50 -28.89 17.09
CA ALA A 5 20.58 -28.42 16.05
C ALA A 5 21.23 -27.28 15.25
N PRO A 6 21.10 -27.25 13.91
CA PRO A 6 21.47 -26.06 13.16
C PRO A 6 20.48 -24.95 13.50
N ARG A 7 21.03 -23.83 14.00
CA ARG A 7 20.32 -22.58 14.23
C ARG A 7 19.59 -22.18 12.95
N GLY A 8 18.28 -21.96 13.07
CA GLY A 8 17.45 -21.43 12.01
C GLY A 8 18.03 -20.12 11.49
N ASP A 9 18.50 -20.18 10.25
CA ASP A 9 18.66 -19.00 9.43
C ASP A 9 17.24 -18.49 9.18
N LYS A 10 16.83 -17.43 9.88
CA LYS A 10 15.61 -16.68 9.56
C LYS A 10 15.87 -15.89 8.28
N GLY A 11 16.05 -16.63 7.19
CA GLY A 11 15.99 -16.12 5.84
C GLY A 11 14.66 -15.41 5.69
N LYS A 12 14.75 -14.11 5.43
CA LYS A 12 13.65 -13.19 5.13
C LYS A 12 12.49 -13.95 4.50
N THR A 13 11.38 -14.08 5.22
CA THR A 13 10.12 -14.53 4.67
C THR A 13 9.75 -13.53 3.59
N ALA A 14 10.10 -13.85 2.34
CA ALA A 14 9.53 -13.21 1.18
C ALA A 14 8.02 -13.31 1.37
N ALA A 15 7.35 -12.16 1.50
CA ALA A 15 5.91 -12.11 1.71
C ALA A 15 5.25 -13.09 0.75
N THR A 16 4.70 -14.16 1.32
CA THR A 16 4.00 -15.23 0.61
C THR A 16 3.04 -14.56 -0.35
N LYS A 17 3.06 -14.95 -1.64
CA LYS A 17 2.03 -14.52 -2.60
C LYS A 17 0.67 -14.81 -1.96
N THR A 18 0.03 -13.76 -1.47
CA THR A 18 -1.27 -13.78 -0.85
C THR A 18 -2.32 -14.10 -1.93
N ASP A 19 -3.44 -14.69 -1.55
CA ASP A 19 -4.63 -14.82 -2.42
C ASP A 19 -5.26 -13.46 -2.80
N ALA A 20 -4.61 -12.35 -2.43
CA ALA A 20 -5.08 -11.00 -2.68
C ALA A 20 -4.71 -10.53 -4.09
N LEU A 21 -5.63 -9.77 -4.71
CA LEU A 21 -5.38 -9.10 -5.98
C LEU A 21 -4.22 -8.08 -5.81
N ARG A 22 -3.17 -8.25 -6.61
CA ARG A 22 -2.03 -7.33 -6.62
C ARG A 22 -2.17 -6.28 -7.72
N ILE A 23 -2.49 -5.05 -7.34
CA ILE A 23 -2.51 -3.89 -8.24
C ILE A 23 -1.13 -3.20 -8.21
N LYS A 24 -0.54 -2.95 -9.38
CA LYS A 24 0.76 -2.26 -9.51
C LYS A 24 0.55 -0.93 -10.24
N LEU A 25 0.76 0.18 -9.55
CA LEU A 25 0.74 1.53 -10.13
C LEU A 25 2.19 1.99 -10.26
N ARG A 26 2.69 2.19 -11.49
CA ARG A 26 4.09 2.53 -11.77
C ARG A 26 4.19 3.42 -13.00
N GLY A 27 5.17 4.32 -13.01
CA GLY A 27 5.57 5.03 -14.22
C GLY A 27 6.20 4.10 -15.24
N ARG A 28 6.28 4.58 -16.48
CA ARG A 28 7.01 3.90 -17.56
C ARG A 28 8.45 3.63 -17.11
N ASP A 29 8.97 2.45 -17.44
CA ASP A 29 10.34 2.02 -17.07
C ASP A 29 10.65 2.06 -15.56
N ASN A 30 9.60 1.99 -14.71
CA ASN A 30 9.66 2.15 -13.26
C ASN A 30 10.13 3.54 -12.79
N ALA A 31 9.97 4.58 -13.62
CA ALA A 31 10.13 5.95 -13.17
C ALA A 31 9.18 6.27 -12.00
N PRO A 32 9.61 7.11 -11.04
CA PRO A 32 8.71 7.65 -10.02
C PRO A 32 7.53 8.36 -10.68
N LEU A 33 6.34 8.19 -10.13
CA LEU A 33 5.17 8.97 -10.50
C LEU A 33 5.16 10.26 -9.69
N SER A 34 4.74 11.36 -10.30
CA SER A 34 4.30 12.53 -9.55
C SER A 34 3.07 12.17 -8.70
N ILE A 35 2.80 12.97 -7.66
CA ILE A 35 1.62 12.77 -6.81
C ILE A 35 0.32 12.85 -7.64
N ALA A 36 0.27 13.73 -8.64
CA ALA A 36 -0.88 13.87 -9.53
C ALA A 36 -1.10 12.62 -10.39
N GLU A 37 -0.05 12.11 -11.05
CA GLU A 37 -0.15 10.89 -11.86
C GLU A 37 -0.49 9.67 -10.99
N TRP A 38 0.06 9.59 -9.78
CA TRP A 38 -0.27 8.53 -8.83
C TRP A 38 -1.74 8.57 -8.40
N ARG A 39 -2.27 9.76 -8.13
CA ARG A 39 -3.70 9.97 -7.84
C ARG A 39 -4.57 9.53 -9.01
N ASP A 40 -4.23 9.92 -10.22
CA ASP A 40 -5.01 9.57 -11.42
C ASP A 40 -4.96 8.06 -11.68
N ALA A 41 -3.81 7.42 -11.46
CA ALA A 41 -3.65 5.97 -11.54
C ALA A 41 -4.50 5.22 -10.49
N LEU A 42 -4.68 5.78 -9.28
CA LEU A 42 -5.60 5.21 -8.29
C LEU A 42 -7.05 5.28 -8.74
N PHE A 43 -7.48 6.40 -9.33
CA PHE A 43 -8.85 6.51 -9.85
C PHE A 43 -9.10 5.51 -10.99
N GLU A 44 -8.15 5.32 -11.88
CA GLU A 44 -8.25 4.31 -12.93
C GLU A 44 -8.29 2.88 -12.36
N ALA A 45 -7.50 2.59 -11.33
CA ALA A 45 -7.58 1.30 -10.64
C ALA A 45 -8.96 1.08 -10.00
N ALA A 46 -9.50 2.09 -9.31
CA ALA A 46 -10.84 2.03 -8.73
C ALA A 46 -11.92 1.82 -9.80
N ARG A 47 -11.83 2.54 -10.93
CA ARG A 47 -12.73 2.39 -12.08
C ARG A 47 -12.70 0.97 -12.64
N GLN A 48 -11.51 0.36 -12.74
CA GLN A 48 -11.41 -1.04 -13.17
C GLN A 48 -11.98 -2.00 -12.15
N LEU A 49 -11.89 -1.72 -10.85
CA LEU A 49 -12.50 -2.56 -9.83
C LEU A 49 -14.03 -2.46 -9.80
N ALA A 50 -14.60 -1.33 -10.25
CA ALA A 50 -16.05 -1.10 -10.28
C ALA A 50 -16.82 -2.19 -11.05
N GLN A 51 -16.20 -2.81 -12.05
CA GLN A 51 -16.83 -3.92 -12.80
C GLN A 51 -17.14 -5.15 -11.94
N TYR A 52 -16.51 -5.28 -10.77
CA TYR A 52 -16.66 -6.41 -9.84
C TYR A 52 -17.61 -6.08 -8.68
N GLU A 53 -18.16 -4.85 -8.60
CA GLU A 53 -19.05 -4.41 -7.52
C GLU A 53 -20.30 -5.28 -7.30
N PRO A 54 -20.97 -5.84 -8.33
CA PRO A 54 -22.19 -6.60 -8.11
C PRO A 54 -22.01 -7.85 -7.24
N ASP A 55 -20.85 -8.51 -7.37
CA ASP A 55 -20.62 -9.85 -6.82
C ASP A 55 -19.60 -9.87 -5.67
N TYR A 56 -18.77 -8.82 -5.55
CA TYR A 56 -17.60 -8.85 -4.67
C TYR A 56 -17.54 -7.65 -3.72
N ARG A 57 -16.92 -7.87 -2.54
CA ARG A 57 -16.64 -6.82 -1.55
C ARG A 57 -15.16 -6.85 -1.18
N ILE A 58 -14.58 -5.66 -0.99
CA ILE A 58 -13.20 -5.51 -0.51
C ILE A 58 -13.21 -5.56 1.02
N LYS A 59 -12.52 -6.55 1.61
CA LYS A 59 -12.40 -6.70 3.07
C LYS A 59 -11.35 -5.75 3.67
N THR A 60 -10.20 -5.61 3.01
CA THR A 60 -9.05 -4.82 3.46
C THR A 60 -8.22 -4.37 2.25
N ALA A 61 -7.63 -3.18 2.30
CA ALA A 61 -6.65 -2.72 1.33
C ALA A 61 -5.63 -1.79 2.01
N ASP A 62 -4.34 -2.14 1.91
CA ASP A 62 -3.24 -1.36 2.44
C ASP A 62 -2.39 -0.79 1.29
N ILE A 63 -2.06 0.50 1.37
CA ILE A 63 -1.23 1.18 0.37
C ILE A 63 0.08 1.62 1.02
N TYR A 64 1.18 0.98 0.64
CA TYR A 64 2.53 1.37 1.07
C TYR A 64 3.19 2.27 0.03
N LEU A 65 3.44 3.52 0.39
CA LEU A 65 4.09 4.50 -0.48
C LEU A 65 5.58 4.64 -0.15
N ARG A 66 6.39 4.72 -1.21
CA ARG A 66 7.79 5.15 -1.14
C ARG A 66 7.90 6.46 -1.90
N ILE A 67 7.89 7.55 -1.16
CA ILE A 67 7.99 8.89 -1.73
C ILE A 67 9.48 9.22 -1.84
N VAL A 68 9.88 9.79 -2.97
CA VAL A 68 11.24 10.24 -3.23
C VAL A 68 11.25 11.72 -3.53
N ASP A 69 12.35 12.40 -3.23
CA ASP A 69 12.60 13.78 -3.65
C ASP A 69 13.11 13.85 -5.11
N GLU A 70 13.45 15.05 -5.55
CA GLU A 70 13.99 15.34 -6.89
C GLU A 70 15.32 14.61 -7.17
N ASN A 71 16.04 14.22 -6.12
CA ASN A 71 17.32 13.49 -6.22
C ASN A 71 17.12 11.97 -6.12
N GLY A 72 15.87 11.49 -6.02
CA GLY A 72 15.56 10.08 -5.82
C GLY A 72 15.77 9.59 -4.38
N THR A 73 16.02 10.49 -3.42
CA THR A 73 16.20 10.13 -2.02
C THR A 73 14.85 9.86 -1.38
N GLN A 74 14.71 8.73 -0.68
CA GLN A 74 13.46 8.42 0.00
C GLN A 74 13.18 9.41 1.13
N VAL A 75 12.00 10.01 1.11
CA VAL A 75 11.53 10.95 2.12
C VAL A 75 10.46 10.34 3.02
N ARG A 76 10.37 10.83 4.25
CA ARG A 76 9.28 10.53 5.18
C ARG A 76 8.35 11.72 5.29
N ILE A 77 7.05 11.47 5.36
CA ILE A 77 6.03 12.53 5.42
C ILE A 77 5.74 12.98 6.85
N ASN A 78 5.87 12.08 7.83
CA ASN A 78 5.77 12.40 9.25
C ASN A 78 6.66 11.47 10.08
N ALA A 79 6.69 11.66 11.41
CA ALA A 79 7.53 10.88 12.32
C ALA A 79 7.27 9.36 12.25
N LYS A 80 6.02 8.95 12.04
CA LYS A 80 5.61 7.54 11.88
C LYS A 80 5.66 7.06 10.43
N ASN A 81 5.79 7.98 9.48
CA ASN A 81 5.62 7.78 8.05
C ASN A 81 4.35 7.01 7.68
N GLU A 82 3.27 7.27 8.40
CA GLU A 82 1.97 6.62 8.26
C GLU A 82 0.86 7.67 8.25
N ILE A 83 -0.11 7.52 7.35
CA ILE A 83 -1.30 8.35 7.27
C ILE A 83 -2.50 7.41 7.22
N THR A 84 -3.44 7.60 8.12
CA THR A 84 -4.71 6.86 8.12
C THR A 84 -5.79 7.73 7.51
N ILE A 85 -6.45 7.22 6.46
CA ILE A 85 -7.55 7.91 5.78
C ILE A 85 -8.80 7.07 6.00
N TYR A 86 -9.83 7.65 6.62
CA TYR A 86 -11.13 7.02 6.77
C TYR A 86 -12.05 7.47 5.62
N PRO A 87 -12.56 6.55 4.78
CA PRO A 87 -13.32 6.89 3.58
C PRO A 87 -14.77 7.32 3.88
N TYR A 88 -15.25 7.10 5.10
CA TYR A 88 -16.51 7.62 5.59
C TYR A 88 -16.22 8.78 6.55
N LYS A 89 -16.96 9.89 6.44
CA LYS A 89 -17.12 10.78 7.59
C LYS A 89 -17.78 9.95 8.68
N ALA A 90 -17.11 9.70 9.80
CA ALA A 90 -17.84 9.23 10.96
C ALA A 90 -18.82 10.36 11.35
N ALA A 91 -20.04 10.04 11.77
CA ALA A 91 -20.96 11.04 12.32
C ALA A 91 -20.35 11.82 13.52
N ALA A 92 -19.26 11.30 14.10
CA ALA A 92 -18.46 11.95 15.12
C ALA A 92 -17.53 13.08 14.60
N ASP A 93 -17.20 13.11 13.30
CA ASP A 93 -16.33 14.16 12.72
C ASP A 93 -17.10 15.44 12.37
N GLU A 94 -18.44 15.44 12.45
CA GLU A 94 -19.26 16.65 12.31
C GLU A 94 -19.43 17.43 13.62
N HIS A 95 -19.07 16.84 14.76
CA HIS A 95 -19.12 17.48 16.07
C HIS A 95 -17.96 17.03 16.99
N GLY A 96 -16.81 17.72 16.90
CA GLY A 96 -15.72 17.71 17.90
C GLY A 96 -14.38 17.32 17.27
N VAL A 97 -13.32 18.13 17.25
CA VAL A 97 -12.88 19.29 18.06
C VAL A 97 -12.19 20.30 17.13
#